data_AF-A0A9E3JJP1-F1
#
_entry.id   AF-A0A9E3JJP1-F1
#
_cell.length_a   1.000
_cell.length_b   1.000
_cell.length_c   1.000
_cell.angle_alpha   90.00
_cell.angle_beta   90.00
_cell.angle_gamma   90.00
#
_symmetry.space_group_name_H-M   'P 1'
#
loop_
_entity.id
_entity.type
_entity.pdbx_description
1 polymer ?
#
loop_
_entity_poly.entity_id
_entity_poly.type
_entity_poly.pdbx_seq_one_letter_code
_entity_poly.pdbx_strand_id
1 'polypeptide(L)'
;MAHLEYRDRRLESRPDETVLDACLRQGVALPFSCRGGSCHSCLCRSDDPVPERARRGLRPDLAAKGYFLPCVCVPEGDLRFEPPRPDDLTIRAVLQSRTWLSPEVCRVVLEPFTVLDARPGQHVAVRRDAQRVRRYSIANAPAAEGVLELHVKRIPGGAVGEWLCETLAIGDELDLLGPDGGFVYAPSHPEQPLLFVVTGTGLAPALGVIRDALEQGHRGPIHLYHGSRHAEGLYQDAALRALATAHPGVHYHPCLSSLEHDADGVRAGRAHAVAAADLADLAGWRVHLAGLPAMVTTASALFRSRGVAEADLVVDPFEPPSAHPVADAVAAHVVEAAAPTTAEVPQPVPDPELWAALDAGAKLMPILEEFYGRVFEDPLLSPYFHGSTRQRAIEKVYSFLHQVFTGNKVYFGDRPRNAHHWMTISNELFDYREDLFFAVVRRHGVPEPVIERWREMQARYRPDIVKSAPWPKMLDGVALPLDGFGTMTIDVGSVCDGCAGEIHAGETVRYHLRLGSTYCPGCADATASAGAAG
;
A
#
# COMPACT_ATOMS: atom_id res chain seq x y z
N MET A 1 -31.90 13.95 10.47
CA MET A 1 -31.93 13.41 9.10
C MET A 1 -31.55 14.55 8.19
N ALA A 2 -30.60 14.34 7.30
CA ALA A 2 -30.16 15.34 6.31
C ALA A 2 -30.30 14.79 4.90
N HIS A 3 -30.67 15.65 3.96
CA HIS A 3 -30.73 15.32 2.55
C HIS A 3 -29.32 15.41 1.94
N LEU A 4 -28.88 14.34 1.28
CA LEU A 4 -27.61 14.28 0.58
C LEU A 4 -27.84 14.32 -0.93
N GLU A 5 -27.07 15.13 -1.64
CA GLU A 5 -27.10 15.20 -3.09
C GLU A 5 -25.73 14.80 -3.64
N TYR A 6 -25.67 13.67 -4.33
CA TYR A 6 -24.45 13.18 -4.97
C TYR A 6 -24.70 12.92 -6.45
N ARG A 7 -24.05 13.72 -7.30
CA ARG A 7 -24.38 13.78 -8.74
C ARG A 7 -25.89 14.02 -8.91
N ASP A 8 -26.58 13.22 -9.73
CA ASP A 8 -28.02 13.35 -9.98
C ASP A 8 -28.88 12.57 -8.96
N ARG A 9 -28.33 12.21 -7.80
CA ARG A 9 -28.99 11.34 -6.82
C ARG A 9 -29.25 12.08 -5.52
N ARG A 10 -30.53 12.08 -5.10
CA ARG A 10 -30.96 12.52 -3.78
C ARG A 10 -31.07 11.32 -2.86
N LEU A 11 -30.49 11.44 -1.68
CA LEU A 11 -30.39 10.40 -0.66
C LEU A 11 -30.77 11.01 0.68
N GLU A 12 -31.17 10.19 1.64
CA GLU A 12 -31.44 10.64 3.01
C GLU A 12 -30.49 9.97 3.99
N SER A 13 -29.91 10.73 4.90
CA SER A 13 -29.12 10.21 6.03
C SER A 13 -29.98 10.03 7.27
N ARG A 14 -29.70 8.97 8.02
CA ARG A 14 -30.26 8.73 9.35
C ARG A 14 -29.48 9.48 10.43
N PRO A 15 -30.05 9.66 11.63
CA PRO A 15 -29.28 10.10 12.78
C PRO A 15 -28.01 9.24 12.95
N ASP A 16 -26.87 9.90 13.19
CA ASP A 16 -25.56 9.29 13.42
C ASP A 16 -24.99 8.42 12.27
N GLU A 17 -25.63 8.42 11.11
CA GLU A 17 -25.18 7.67 9.94
C GLU A 17 -24.14 8.46 9.14
N THR A 18 -23.07 7.79 8.72
CA THR A 18 -22.03 8.43 7.90
C THR A 18 -22.54 8.69 6.48
N VAL A 19 -22.00 9.70 5.80
CA VAL A 19 -22.29 9.97 4.38
C VAL A 19 -22.01 8.72 3.52
N LEU A 20 -20.92 7.99 3.82
CA LEU A 20 -20.61 6.73 3.15
C LEU A 20 -21.72 5.69 3.35
N ASP A 21 -22.13 5.42 4.59
CA ASP A 21 -23.13 4.39 4.88
C ASP A 21 -24.50 4.76 4.31
N ALA A 22 -24.89 6.03 4.37
CA ALA A 22 -26.12 6.53 3.75
C ALA A 22 -26.12 6.29 2.22
N CYS A 23 -24.98 6.50 1.56
CA CYS A 23 -24.82 6.21 0.13
C CYS A 23 -24.95 4.72 -0.17
N LEU A 24 -24.20 3.88 0.55
CA LEU A 24 -24.19 2.44 0.32
C LEU A 24 -25.56 1.82 0.60
N ARG A 25 -26.26 2.25 1.66
CA ARG A 25 -27.63 1.81 1.96
C ARG A 25 -28.61 2.10 0.83
N GLN A 26 -28.44 3.25 0.16
CA GLN A 26 -29.31 3.71 -0.92
C GLN A 26 -28.78 3.36 -2.31
N GLY A 27 -27.77 2.50 -2.41
CA GLY A 27 -27.34 2.00 -3.71
C GLY A 27 -26.35 2.88 -4.46
N VAL A 28 -25.80 3.91 -3.81
CA VAL A 28 -24.79 4.79 -4.41
C VAL A 28 -23.42 4.26 -4.03
N ALA A 29 -22.66 3.83 -5.04
CA ALA A 29 -21.31 3.34 -4.85
C ALA A 29 -20.33 4.52 -4.70
N LEU A 30 -19.63 4.57 -3.57
CA LEU A 30 -18.45 5.40 -3.35
C LEU A 30 -17.22 4.51 -3.18
N PRO A 31 -16.02 4.93 -3.64
CA PRO A 31 -14.80 4.22 -3.28
C PRO A 31 -14.57 4.27 -1.77
N PHE A 32 -14.19 3.16 -1.13
CA PHE A 32 -13.83 3.12 0.29
C PHE A 32 -12.99 1.89 0.61
N SER A 33 -12.22 1.96 1.71
CA SER A 33 -11.50 0.81 2.26
C SER A 33 -11.58 0.71 3.78
N CYS A 34 -10.88 1.58 4.52
CA CYS A 34 -10.75 1.43 5.98
C CYS A 34 -12.00 1.78 6.78
N ARG A 35 -12.90 2.62 6.26
CA ARG A 35 -14.05 3.22 6.99
C ARG A 35 -13.70 3.99 8.28
N GLY A 36 -12.43 4.34 8.48
CA GLY A 36 -11.94 5.07 9.66
C GLY A 36 -11.18 6.37 9.35
N GLY A 37 -11.18 6.80 8.08
CA GLY A 37 -10.56 8.06 7.67
C GLY A 37 -9.04 8.02 7.46
N SER A 38 -8.37 6.88 7.60
CA SER A 38 -6.90 6.80 7.44
C SER A 38 -6.43 6.54 6.01
N CYS A 39 -7.19 5.80 5.20
CA CYS A 39 -6.77 5.43 3.84
C CYS A 39 -7.01 6.50 2.77
N HIS A 40 -7.81 7.52 3.09
CA HIS A 40 -8.29 8.57 2.19
C HIS A 40 -9.00 8.12 0.89
N SER A 41 -9.23 6.82 0.66
CA SER A 41 -9.84 6.32 -0.58
C SER A 41 -11.25 6.85 -0.85
N CYS A 42 -11.99 7.27 0.18
CA CYS A 42 -13.35 7.80 0.02
C CYS A 42 -13.42 9.29 -0.31
N LEU A 43 -12.29 9.97 -0.50
CA LEU A 43 -12.20 11.42 -0.66
C LEU A 43 -13.27 11.97 -1.63
N CYS A 44 -14.04 12.95 -1.17
CA CYS A 44 -15.03 13.69 -1.94
C CYS A 44 -14.85 15.19 -1.71
N ARG A 45 -15.51 16.03 -2.53
CA ARG A 45 -15.54 17.48 -2.36
C ARG A 45 -16.97 17.98 -2.16
N SER A 46 -17.15 19.00 -1.32
CA SER A 46 -18.42 19.69 -1.10
C SER A 46 -18.18 21.19 -0.97
N ASP A 47 -19.11 21.98 -1.51
CA ASP A 47 -19.15 23.43 -1.29
C ASP A 47 -20.00 23.79 -0.04
N ASP A 48 -20.78 22.83 0.47
CA ASP A 48 -21.56 22.99 1.70
C ASP A 48 -20.69 22.76 2.95
N PRO A 49 -21.11 23.26 4.12
CA PRO A 49 -20.41 23.02 5.38
C PRO A 49 -20.33 21.52 5.70
N VAL A 50 -19.13 21.04 6.03
CA VAL A 50 -18.89 19.68 6.54
C VAL A 50 -18.22 19.75 7.90
N PRO A 51 -18.52 18.82 8.82
CA PRO A 51 -17.92 18.80 10.14
C PRO A 51 -16.40 18.66 10.10
N GLU A 52 -15.69 19.31 11.03
CA GLU A 52 -14.22 19.32 11.09
C GLU A 52 -13.62 17.90 11.14
N ARG A 53 -14.29 16.99 11.86
CA ARG A 53 -13.87 15.57 11.95
C ARG A 53 -13.75 14.89 10.59
N ALA A 54 -14.52 15.32 9.59
CA ALA A 54 -14.48 14.78 8.23
C ALA A 54 -13.26 15.25 7.43
N ARG A 55 -12.51 16.24 7.94
CA ARG A 55 -11.30 16.80 7.32
C ARG A 55 -10.01 16.42 8.05
N ARG A 56 -10.12 15.70 9.17
CA ARG A 56 -8.97 15.30 9.98
C ARG A 56 -8.02 14.42 9.16
N GLY A 57 -6.75 14.80 9.09
CA GLY A 57 -5.72 14.09 8.31
C GLY A 57 -5.60 14.53 6.86
N LEU A 58 -6.48 15.41 6.36
CA LEU A 58 -6.32 16.00 5.03
C LEU A 58 -5.28 17.12 5.04
N ARG A 59 -4.62 17.30 3.88
CA ARG A 59 -3.75 18.46 3.68
C ARG A 59 -4.55 19.77 3.77
N PRO A 60 -3.98 20.87 4.31
CA PRO A 60 -4.70 22.14 4.45
C PRO A 60 -5.26 22.71 3.14
N ASP A 61 -4.57 22.53 2.01
CA ASP A 61 -5.02 22.97 0.69
C ASP A 61 -6.30 22.25 0.24
N LEU A 62 -6.37 20.94 0.46
CA LEU A 62 -7.55 20.14 0.14
C LEU A 62 -8.71 20.48 1.07
N ALA A 63 -8.44 20.61 2.37
CA ALA A 63 -9.46 21.03 3.33
C ALA A 63 -10.03 22.42 2.96
N ALA A 64 -9.18 23.38 2.55
CA ALA A 64 -9.60 24.70 2.11
C ALA A 64 -10.45 24.67 0.82
N LYS A 65 -10.18 23.72 -0.08
CA LYS A 65 -10.96 23.49 -1.30
C LYS A 65 -12.28 22.71 -1.07
N GLY A 66 -12.65 22.41 0.19
CA GLY A 66 -13.90 21.72 0.50
C GLY A 66 -13.82 20.19 0.41
N TYR A 67 -12.62 19.61 0.37
CA TYR A 67 -12.46 18.16 0.42
C TYR A 67 -12.73 17.60 1.82
N PHE A 68 -13.32 16.40 1.87
CA PHE A 68 -13.66 15.70 3.11
C PHE A 68 -13.71 14.17 2.90
N LEU A 69 -13.82 13.44 4.01
CA LEU A 69 -13.86 11.98 4.08
C LEU A 69 -15.28 11.49 4.45
N PRO A 70 -16.11 11.05 3.48
CA PRO A 70 -17.46 10.54 3.71
C PRO A 70 -17.57 9.43 4.76
N CYS A 71 -16.55 8.58 4.91
CA CYS A 71 -16.58 7.46 5.84
C CYS A 71 -16.56 7.86 7.33
N VAL A 72 -16.18 9.10 7.63
CA VAL A 72 -16.15 9.64 8.99
C VAL A 72 -16.98 10.94 9.09
N CYS A 73 -17.75 11.27 8.06
CA CYS A 73 -18.62 12.43 8.02
C CYS A 73 -20.05 12.01 8.41
N VAL A 74 -20.62 12.56 9.49
CA VAL A 74 -22.05 12.48 9.79
C VAL A 74 -22.56 13.88 9.49
N PRO A 75 -23.49 14.04 8.54
CA PRO A 75 -23.96 15.35 8.12
C PRO A 75 -24.73 16.04 9.25
N GLU A 76 -24.40 17.30 9.54
CA GLU A 76 -25.13 18.14 10.51
C GLU A 76 -26.37 18.83 9.88
N GLY A 77 -26.43 18.85 8.56
CA GLY A 77 -27.51 19.39 7.74
C GLY A 77 -27.40 18.87 6.31
N ASP A 78 -28.23 19.39 5.42
CA ASP A 78 -28.22 18.99 4.00
C ASP A 78 -26.82 19.19 3.37
N LEU A 79 -26.40 18.24 2.55
CA LEU A 79 -25.03 18.16 2.04
C LEU A 79 -25.00 17.74 0.57
N ARG A 80 -24.53 18.62 -0.30
CA ARG A 80 -24.23 18.33 -1.70
C ARG A 80 -22.75 18.05 -1.86
N PHE A 81 -22.40 16.96 -2.54
CA PHE A 81 -21.00 16.60 -2.74
C PHE A 81 -20.75 15.90 -4.06
N GLU A 82 -19.49 15.90 -4.48
CA GLU A 82 -19.05 15.36 -5.76
C GLU A 82 -17.73 14.59 -5.65
N PRO A 83 -17.39 13.76 -6.66
CA PRO A 83 -16.09 13.12 -6.74
C PRO A 83 -14.93 14.13 -6.70
N PRO A 84 -13.71 13.69 -6.34
CA PRO A 84 -12.56 14.58 -6.30
C PRO A 84 -12.21 15.06 -7.71
N ARG A 85 -11.78 16.33 -7.82
CA ARG A 85 -11.29 16.89 -9.09
C ARG A 85 -9.80 16.58 -9.23
N PRO A 86 -9.37 15.87 -10.27
CA PRO A 86 -7.97 15.47 -10.42
C PRO A 86 -6.98 16.62 -10.51
N ASP A 87 -7.39 17.76 -11.07
CA ASP A 87 -6.57 18.97 -11.13
C ASP A 87 -6.37 19.63 -9.76
N ASP A 88 -7.21 19.32 -8.76
CA ASP A 88 -6.98 19.79 -7.40
C ASP A 88 -5.94 18.95 -6.65
N LEU A 89 -5.62 17.76 -7.18
CA LEU A 89 -4.68 16.81 -6.59
C LEU A 89 -3.30 16.87 -7.24
N THR A 90 -3.14 17.68 -8.30
CA THR A 90 -1.88 17.84 -9.01
C THR A 90 -1.00 18.89 -8.36
N ILE A 91 0.30 18.60 -8.31
CA ILE A 91 1.32 19.57 -7.92
C ILE A 91 2.04 20.00 -9.18
N ARG A 92 1.96 21.28 -9.51
CA ARG A 92 2.71 21.83 -10.64
C ARG A 92 4.18 21.96 -10.28
N ALA A 93 5.05 21.61 -11.21
CA ALA A 93 6.48 21.81 -11.08
C ALA A 93 7.07 22.31 -12.40
N VAL A 94 8.22 22.98 -12.32
CA VAL A 94 9.00 23.38 -13.50
C VAL A 94 10.25 22.54 -13.62
N LEU A 95 10.63 22.17 -14.85
CA LEU A 95 11.93 21.58 -15.12
C LEU A 95 13.02 22.63 -14.89
N GLN A 96 13.72 22.53 -13.76
CA GLN A 96 14.77 23.47 -13.38
C GLN A 96 16.11 23.13 -14.05
N SER A 97 16.51 21.85 -14.04
CA SER A 97 17.72 21.40 -14.72
C SER A 97 17.68 19.93 -15.10
N ARG A 98 18.53 19.55 -16.07
CA ARG A 98 18.78 18.15 -16.43
C ARG A 98 20.26 17.89 -16.68
N THR A 99 20.75 16.72 -16.30
CA THR A 99 22.15 16.33 -16.52
C THR A 99 22.26 14.83 -16.71
N TRP A 100 22.96 14.38 -17.76
CA TRP A 100 23.24 12.96 -17.94
C TRP A 100 24.24 12.46 -16.90
N LEU A 101 23.83 11.48 -16.08
CA LEU A 101 24.68 10.78 -15.11
C LEU A 101 25.41 9.58 -15.74
N SER A 102 24.83 9.05 -16.81
CA SER A 102 25.42 8.05 -17.70
C SER A 102 24.76 8.15 -19.08
N PRO A 103 25.18 7.36 -20.10
CA PRO A 103 24.54 7.39 -21.42
C PRO A 103 23.03 7.08 -21.41
N GLU A 104 22.54 6.41 -20.36
CA GLU A 104 21.14 5.99 -20.24
C GLU A 104 20.40 6.62 -19.04
N VAL A 105 21.08 7.29 -18.11
CA VAL A 105 20.45 7.83 -16.89
C VAL A 105 20.60 9.34 -16.86
N CYS A 106 19.48 10.05 -16.76
CA CYS A 106 19.42 11.50 -16.64
C CYS A 106 18.95 11.89 -15.23
N ARG A 107 19.69 12.78 -14.59
CA ARG A 107 19.24 13.51 -13.42
C ARG A 107 18.30 14.61 -13.86
N VAL A 108 17.08 14.61 -13.35
CA VAL A 108 16.03 15.60 -13.64
C VAL A 108 15.70 16.29 -12.33
N VAL A 109 15.87 17.61 -12.29
CA VAL A 109 15.57 18.43 -11.12
C VAL A 109 14.34 19.28 -11.42
N LEU A 110 13.31 19.12 -10.61
CA LEU A 110 12.04 19.81 -10.74
C LEU A 110 11.85 20.75 -9.55
N GLU A 111 11.30 21.93 -9.79
CA GLU A 111 10.95 22.89 -8.75
C GLU A 111 9.42 22.92 -8.59
N PRO A 112 8.87 22.29 -7.54
CA PRO A 112 7.43 22.34 -7.27
C PRO A 112 6.97 23.76 -6.91
N PHE A 113 5.80 24.18 -7.38
CA PHE A 113 5.23 25.50 -7.08
C PHE A 113 4.76 25.64 -5.63
N THR A 114 4.59 24.51 -4.95
CA THR A 114 4.22 24.42 -3.55
C THR A 114 5.19 23.51 -2.83
N VAL A 115 5.36 23.69 -1.52
CA VAL A 115 6.16 22.78 -0.71
C VAL A 115 5.58 21.37 -0.84
N LEU A 116 6.39 20.46 -1.37
CA LEU A 116 6.04 19.06 -1.49
C LEU A 116 6.39 18.36 -0.18
N ASP A 117 5.37 17.94 0.57
CA ASP A 117 5.53 17.14 1.79
C ASP A 117 5.88 15.68 1.43
N ALA A 118 7.08 15.50 0.86
CA ALA A 118 7.65 14.23 0.42
C ALA A 118 8.88 13.87 1.25
N ARG A 119 9.00 12.58 1.55
CA ARG A 119 10.20 12.03 2.19
C ARG A 119 11.16 11.43 1.15
N PRO A 120 12.48 11.51 1.35
CA PRO A 120 13.46 10.85 0.51
C PRO A 120 13.14 9.36 0.31
N GLY A 121 13.21 8.91 -0.94
CA GLY A 121 12.90 7.54 -1.34
C GLY A 121 11.43 7.23 -1.64
N GLN A 122 10.48 8.11 -1.30
CA GLN A 122 9.13 8.05 -1.86
C GLN A 122 9.15 8.26 -3.38
N HIS A 123 8.02 8.11 -4.06
CA HIS A 123 7.90 8.39 -5.48
C HIS A 123 6.81 9.42 -5.79
N VAL A 124 6.96 10.09 -6.93
CA VAL A 124 5.91 10.90 -7.56
C VAL A 124 5.59 10.33 -8.93
N ALA A 125 4.34 10.48 -9.35
CA ALA A 125 3.97 10.24 -10.74
C ALA A 125 4.13 11.53 -11.54
N VAL A 126 4.97 11.50 -12.56
CA VAL A 126 5.15 12.57 -13.53
C VAL A 126 4.16 12.37 -14.67
N ARG A 127 3.34 13.39 -14.93
CA ARG A 127 2.32 13.41 -15.98
C ARG A 127 2.77 14.31 -17.13
N ARG A 128 3.00 13.71 -18.30
CA ARG A 128 3.23 14.45 -19.56
C ARG A 128 1.91 14.98 -20.13
N ASP A 129 0.87 14.17 -20.05
CA ASP A 129 -0.52 14.46 -20.41
C ASP A 129 -1.40 13.35 -19.81
N ALA A 130 -2.72 13.43 -20.04
CA ALA A 130 -3.67 12.42 -19.59
C ALA A 130 -3.14 11.01 -19.84
N GLN A 131 -2.65 10.73 -21.07
CA GLN A 131 -2.30 9.41 -21.57
C GLN A 131 -0.94 8.87 -21.11
N ARG A 132 -0.09 9.72 -20.53
CA ARG A 132 1.33 9.42 -20.33
C ARG A 132 1.76 9.84 -18.93
N VAL A 133 1.64 8.90 -17.99
CA VAL A 133 2.01 9.06 -16.57
C VAL A 133 3.03 7.99 -16.17
N ARG A 134 4.14 8.35 -15.52
CA ARG A 134 5.13 7.39 -14.99
C ARG A 134 5.64 7.79 -13.62
N ARG A 135 5.89 6.79 -12.77
CA ARG A 135 6.45 6.99 -11.43
C ARG A 135 7.97 7.08 -11.48
N TYR A 136 8.51 7.97 -10.68
CA TYR A 136 9.94 8.11 -10.44
C TYR A 136 10.16 8.32 -8.95
N SER A 137 11.11 7.56 -8.39
CA SER A 137 11.49 7.72 -6.99
C SER A 137 12.34 8.97 -6.79
N ILE A 138 12.15 9.57 -5.61
CA ILE A 138 12.74 10.82 -5.17
C ILE A 138 14.13 10.54 -4.60
N ALA A 139 15.14 11.20 -5.15
CA ALA A 139 16.56 10.96 -4.84
C ALA A 139 17.13 11.92 -3.77
N ASN A 140 16.33 12.87 -3.29
CA ASN A 140 16.77 13.95 -2.40
C ASN A 140 15.70 14.27 -1.33
N ALA A 141 15.91 15.30 -0.51
CA ALA A 141 14.95 15.77 0.50
C ALA A 141 14.22 17.03 0.02
N PRO A 142 13.03 16.93 -0.63
CA PRO A 142 12.47 18.05 -1.36
C PRO A 142 12.05 19.23 -0.48
N ALA A 143 11.56 18.95 0.73
CA ALA A 143 11.16 19.99 1.67
C ALA A 143 12.36 20.82 2.18
N ALA A 144 13.54 20.21 2.33
CA ALA A 144 14.75 20.87 2.78
C ALA A 144 15.49 21.59 1.64
N GLU A 145 15.51 20.98 0.46
CA GLU A 145 16.25 21.48 -0.71
C GLU A 145 15.42 22.40 -1.61
N GLY A 146 14.10 22.44 -1.45
CA GLY A 146 13.17 23.22 -2.28
C GLY A 146 12.97 22.67 -3.69
N VAL A 147 13.64 21.56 -4.04
CA VAL A 147 13.59 20.93 -5.36
C VAL A 147 13.42 19.42 -5.23
N LEU A 148 12.84 18.82 -6.25
CA LEU A 148 12.66 17.39 -6.40
C LEU A 148 13.67 16.84 -7.40
N GLU A 149 14.51 15.90 -6.97
CA GLU A 149 15.50 15.22 -7.83
C GLU A 149 15.04 13.81 -8.20
N LEU A 150 15.06 13.49 -9.49
CA LEU A 150 14.71 12.19 -10.05
C LEU A 150 15.88 11.65 -10.87
N HIS A 151 16.16 10.34 -10.80
CA HIS A 151 17.04 9.67 -11.76
C HIS A 151 16.20 8.88 -12.77
N VAL A 152 16.16 9.37 -14.00
CA VAL A 152 15.33 8.85 -15.09
C VAL A 152 16.17 8.01 -16.02
N LYS A 153 15.87 6.70 -16.11
CA LYS A 153 16.45 5.86 -17.15
C LYS A 153 15.75 6.16 -18.48
N ARG A 154 16.49 6.68 -19.45
CA ARG A 154 16.01 6.87 -20.82
C ARG A 154 15.93 5.52 -21.51
N ILE A 155 14.70 5.10 -21.81
CA ILE A 155 14.42 3.99 -22.70
C ILE A 155 14.10 4.60 -24.07
N PRO A 156 14.83 4.23 -25.15
CA PRO A 156 14.52 4.71 -26.49
C PRO A 156 13.05 4.44 -26.87
N GLY A 157 12.34 5.46 -27.36
CA GLY A 157 10.90 5.38 -27.64
C GLY A 157 10.00 5.46 -26.40
N GLY A 158 10.56 5.74 -25.22
CA GLY A 158 9.84 5.80 -23.95
C GLY A 158 9.03 7.09 -23.80
N ALA A 159 7.71 6.97 -23.68
CA ALA A 159 6.77 8.11 -23.73
C ALA A 159 7.03 9.26 -22.72
N VAL A 160 7.47 8.96 -21.50
CA VAL A 160 7.71 9.95 -20.44
C VAL A 160 9.21 10.13 -20.17
N GLY A 161 9.97 9.04 -20.06
CA GLY A 161 11.40 9.11 -19.72
C GLY A 161 12.24 9.84 -20.78
N GLU A 162 12.05 9.50 -22.06
CA GLU A 162 12.74 10.21 -23.16
C GLU A 162 12.28 11.68 -23.25
N TRP A 163 11.01 11.94 -22.98
CA TRP A 163 10.50 13.31 -22.93
C TRP A 163 11.19 14.16 -21.87
N LEU A 164 11.27 13.67 -20.63
CA LEU A 164 12.00 14.34 -19.55
C LEU A 164 13.48 14.55 -19.88
N CYS A 165 14.13 13.52 -20.41
CA CYS A 165 15.57 13.56 -20.65
C CYS A 165 15.97 14.43 -21.85
N GLU A 166 15.13 14.50 -22.89
CA GLU A 166 15.55 15.08 -24.19
C GLU A 166 14.70 16.25 -24.67
N THR A 167 13.37 16.19 -24.54
CA THR A 167 12.48 17.10 -25.30
C THR A 167 11.73 18.13 -24.46
N LEU A 168 11.47 17.86 -23.18
CA LEU A 168 10.92 18.86 -22.26
C LEU A 168 11.92 20.03 -22.11
N ALA A 169 11.57 21.29 -22.35
CA ALA A 169 12.55 22.37 -22.23
C ALA A 169 12.77 22.76 -20.76
N ILE A 170 13.97 23.25 -20.44
CA ILE A 170 14.22 23.87 -19.13
C ILE A 170 13.32 25.10 -19.02
N GLY A 171 12.61 25.23 -17.91
CA GLY A 171 11.59 26.26 -17.70
C GLY A 171 10.15 25.81 -18.02
N ASP A 172 9.96 24.67 -18.68
CA ASP A 172 8.62 24.15 -18.95
C ASP A 172 7.98 23.57 -17.68
N GLU A 173 6.65 23.75 -17.60
CA GLU A 173 5.81 23.20 -16.54
C GLU A 173 5.39 21.75 -16.81
N LEU A 174 5.21 20.99 -15.73
CA LEU A 174 4.60 19.66 -15.75
C LEU A 174 3.77 19.43 -14.48
N ASP A 175 2.93 18.40 -14.53
CA ASP A 175 2.12 18.01 -13.37
C ASP A 175 2.71 16.77 -12.68
N LEU A 176 2.73 16.83 -11.36
CA LEU A 176 3.07 15.74 -10.45
C LEU A 176 1.83 15.26 -9.70
N LEU A 177 1.81 13.97 -9.36
CA LEU A 177 0.84 13.35 -8.47
C LEU A 177 1.60 12.60 -7.37
N GLY A 178 1.06 12.61 -6.14
CA GLY A 178 1.71 12.06 -4.96
C GLY A 178 2.10 13.14 -3.95
N PRO A 179 3.10 12.89 -3.08
CA PRO A 179 3.97 11.72 -3.03
C PRO A 179 3.28 10.48 -2.42
N ASP A 180 3.79 9.29 -2.75
CA ASP A 180 3.39 8.00 -2.19
C ASP A 180 4.60 7.04 -2.09
N GLY A 181 4.46 5.92 -1.36
CA GLY A 181 5.51 4.91 -1.20
C GLY A 181 6.15 4.88 0.19
N GLY A 182 6.63 3.70 0.59
CA GLY A 182 7.20 3.40 1.92
C GLY A 182 8.71 3.19 1.94
N PHE A 183 9.42 3.43 0.84
CA PHE A 183 10.87 3.33 0.76
C PHE A 183 11.51 4.58 1.40
N VAL A 184 11.58 4.63 2.72
CA VAL A 184 12.00 5.81 3.49
C VAL A 184 12.89 5.43 4.66
N TYR A 185 13.68 6.37 5.16
CA TYR A 185 14.41 6.17 6.40
C TYR A 185 13.45 6.18 7.61
N ALA A 186 13.73 5.36 8.62
CA ALA A 186 12.97 5.37 9.87
C ALA A 186 13.85 5.86 11.04
N PRO A 187 13.64 7.09 11.54
CA PRO A 187 14.47 7.67 12.61
C PRO A 187 14.42 6.95 13.95
N SER A 188 13.40 6.13 14.19
CA SER A 188 13.20 5.46 15.48
C SER A 188 14.29 4.44 15.84
N HIS A 189 15.15 4.05 14.88
CA HIS A 189 16.20 3.05 15.07
C HIS A 189 17.57 3.56 14.55
N PRO A 190 18.19 4.56 15.21
CA PRO A 190 19.37 5.25 14.70
C PRO A 190 20.63 4.37 14.68
N GLU A 191 20.64 3.19 15.28
CA GLU A 191 21.80 2.27 15.31
C GLU A 191 21.59 1.01 14.48
N GLN A 192 20.40 0.85 13.88
CA GLN A 192 20.05 -0.34 13.11
C GLN A 192 20.86 -0.42 11.82
N PRO A 193 21.65 -1.48 11.58
CA PRO A 193 22.37 -1.65 10.32
C PRO A 193 21.45 -1.55 9.10
N LEU A 194 21.85 -0.76 8.10
CA LEU A 194 21.11 -0.60 6.86
C LEU A 194 21.83 -1.32 5.71
N LEU A 195 21.10 -2.10 4.94
CA LEU A 195 21.59 -2.73 3.71
C LEU A 195 20.75 -2.28 2.52
N PHE A 196 21.38 -1.73 1.50
CA PHE A 196 20.77 -1.34 0.24
C PHE A 196 21.30 -2.27 -0.85
N VAL A 197 20.40 -2.91 -1.60
CA VAL A 197 20.78 -3.64 -2.82
C VAL A 197 19.95 -3.12 -3.98
N VAL A 198 20.63 -2.44 -4.90
CA VAL A 198 19.97 -1.68 -5.96
C VAL A 198 20.51 -2.01 -7.32
N THR A 199 19.68 -1.83 -8.35
CA THR A 199 20.10 -1.96 -9.74
C THR A 199 19.54 -0.81 -10.59
N GLY A 200 20.36 -0.32 -11.51
CA GLY A 200 19.96 0.80 -12.38
C GLY A 200 19.48 2.01 -11.58
N THR A 201 18.37 2.61 -11.99
CA THR A 201 17.81 3.79 -11.30
C THR A 201 17.26 3.52 -9.91
N GLY A 202 17.24 2.26 -9.43
CA GLY A 202 16.99 1.94 -8.02
C GLY A 202 18.00 2.60 -7.05
N LEU A 203 19.14 3.10 -7.57
CA LEU A 203 20.05 3.93 -6.79
C LEU A 203 19.44 5.29 -6.38
N ALA A 204 18.47 5.86 -7.11
CA ALA A 204 17.82 7.12 -6.72
C ALA A 204 17.20 7.06 -5.31
N PRO A 205 16.23 6.17 -5.03
CA PRO A 205 15.60 6.12 -3.72
C PRO A 205 16.60 5.72 -2.63
N ALA A 206 17.56 4.82 -2.92
CA ALA A 206 18.60 4.46 -1.96
C ALA A 206 19.50 5.65 -1.59
N LEU A 207 19.91 6.46 -2.56
CA LEU A 207 20.71 7.65 -2.30
C LEU A 207 19.96 8.67 -1.45
N GLY A 208 18.65 8.85 -1.70
CA GLY A 208 17.77 9.69 -0.90
C GLY A 208 17.73 9.22 0.56
N VAL A 209 17.42 7.93 0.78
CA VAL A 209 17.33 7.34 2.14
C VAL A 209 18.68 7.36 2.86
N ILE A 210 19.79 7.08 2.17
CA ILE A 210 21.14 7.11 2.78
C ILE A 210 21.48 8.52 3.25
N ARG A 211 21.23 9.54 2.42
CA ARG A 211 21.49 10.94 2.79
C ARG A 211 20.61 11.37 3.97
N ASP A 212 19.33 11.01 3.94
CA ASP A 212 18.38 11.29 5.01
C ASP A 212 18.81 10.64 6.34
N ALA A 213 19.27 9.37 6.29
CA ALA A 213 19.81 8.68 7.45
C ALA A 213 21.03 9.40 8.04
N LEU A 214 21.98 9.83 7.19
CA LEU A 214 23.17 10.55 7.63
C LEU A 214 22.83 11.91 8.23
N GLU A 215 21.90 12.65 7.63
CA GLU A 215 21.44 13.96 8.12
C GLU A 215 20.72 13.86 9.46
N GLN A 216 19.95 12.79 9.66
CA GLN A 216 19.29 12.47 10.93
C GLN A 216 20.21 11.81 11.98
N GLY A 217 21.52 11.74 11.71
CA GLY A 217 22.52 11.27 12.68
C GLY A 217 22.50 9.77 12.92
N HIS A 218 22.19 8.97 11.89
CA HIS A 218 22.30 7.51 11.94
C HIS A 218 23.73 7.09 12.30
N ARG A 219 23.85 6.13 13.22
CA ARG A 219 25.10 5.62 13.79
C ARG A 219 25.39 4.16 13.40
N GLY A 220 24.38 3.43 12.92
CA GLY A 220 24.56 2.07 12.41
C GLY A 220 25.35 2.04 11.10
N PRO A 221 25.92 0.87 10.72
CA PRO A 221 26.59 0.72 9.44
C PRO A 221 25.58 0.73 8.29
N ILE A 222 25.95 1.35 7.18
CA ILE A 222 25.15 1.48 5.96
C ILE A 222 25.90 0.80 4.82
N HIS A 223 25.39 -0.32 4.31
CA HIS A 223 25.97 -1.04 3.18
C HIS A 223 25.17 -0.79 1.91
N LEU A 224 25.80 -0.36 0.83
CA LEU A 224 25.18 -0.16 -0.48
C LEU A 224 25.82 -1.06 -1.53
N TYR A 225 25.09 -2.08 -1.98
CA TYR A 225 25.46 -2.93 -3.11
C TYR A 225 24.77 -2.44 -4.38
N HIS A 226 25.53 -1.85 -5.28
CA HIS A 226 25.04 -1.28 -6.53
C HIS A 226 25.35 -2.22 -7.70
N GLY A 227 24.31 -2.85 -8.24
CA GLY A 227 24.43 -3.86 -9.29
C GLY A 227 24.20 -3.31 -10.69
N SER A 228 25.10 -3.65 -11.61
CA SER A 228 24.90 -3.48 -13.04
C SER A 228 25.43 -4.67 -13.83
N ARG A 229 25.07 -4.75 -15.11
CA ARG A 229 25.72 -5.67 -16.05
C ARG A 229 27.05 -5.10 -16.52
N HIS A 230 27.08 -3.82 -16.88
CA HIS A 230 28.25 -3.13 -17.43
C HIS A 230 28.59 -1.88 -16.61
N ALA A 231 29.83 -1.40 -16.71
CA ALA A 231 30.36 -0.30 -15.88
C ALA A 231 29.53 1.00 -16.00
N GLU A 232 28.94 1.25 -17.16
CA GLU A 232 28.12 2.44 -17.44
C GLU A 232 26.84 2.50 -16.60
N GLY A 233 26.37 1.34 -16.13
CA GLY A 233 25.22 1.27 -15.23
C GLY A 233 25.58 1.55 -13.76
N LEU A 234 26.87 1.58 -13.41
CA LEU A 234 27.36 2.05 -12.10
C LEU A 234 27.49 3.59 -12.11
N TYR A 235 26.42 4.28 -12.50
CA TYR A 235 26.43 5.74 -12.49
C TYR A 235 26.59 6.28 -11.05
N GLN A 236 27.15 7.48 -10.91
CA GLN A 236 27.52 8.09 -9.61
C GLN A 236 28.61 7.34 -8.81
N ASP A 237 29.34 6.38 -9.41
CA ASP A 237 30.39 5.60 -8.72
C ASP A 237 31.39 6.47 -7.93
N ALA A 238 31.96 7.50 -8.59
CA ALA A 238 32.91 8.41 -7.95
C ALA A 238 32.30 9.18 -6.76
N ALA A 239 31.05 9.63 -6.88
CA ALA A 239 30.35 10.34 -5.81
C ALA A 239 30.03 9.41 -4.62
N LEU A 240 29.65 8.17 -4.88
CA LEU A 240 29.40 7.16 -3.84
C LEU A 240 30.69 6.74 -3.12
N ARG A 241 31.80 6.61 -3.85
CA ARG A 241 33.14 6.38 -3.24
C ARG A 241 33.56 7.56 -2.35
N ALA A 242 33.33 8.78 -2.80
CA ALA A 242 33.59 9.98 -2.01
C ALA A 242 32.70 10.02 -0.75
N LEU A 243 31.42 9.68 -0.87
CA LEU A 243 30.50 9.57 0.28
C LEU A 243 30.99 8.55 1.31
N ALA A 244 31.38 7.35 0.87
CA ALA A 244 31.93 6.31 1.74
C ALA A 244 33.27 6.73 2.38
N THR A 245 34.08 7.53 1.69
CA THR A 245 35.33 8.09 2.27
C THR A 245 35.04 9.13 3.34
N ALA A 246 34.02 9.97 3.13
CA ALA A 246 33.64 11.03 4.07
C ALA A 246 32.90 10.49 5.31
N HIS A 247 32.19 9.36 5.18
CA HIS A 247 31.39 8.76 6.25
C HIS A 247 31.85 7.32 6.50
N PRO A 248 32.69 7.07 7.54
CA PRO A 248 33.24 5.74 7.81
C PRO A 248 32.23 4.62 8.03
N GLY A 249 30.99 4.95 8.42
CA GLY A 249 29.88 4.00 8.56
C GLY A 249 29.20 3.63 7.24
N VAL A 250 29.57 4.24 6.10
CA VAL A 250 29.00 3.96 4.78
C VAL A 250 29.96 3.09 3.96
N HIS A 251 29.49 1.92 3.56
CA HIS A 251 30.23 0.93 2.79
C HIS A 251 29.61 0.77 1.40
N TYR A 252 30.31 1.21 0.37
CA TYR A 252 29.84 1.12 -1.02
C TYR A 252 30.52 -0.04 -1.78
N HIS A 253 29.68 -0.90 -2.35
CA HIS A 253 30.06 -2.13 -3.04
C HIS A 253 29.52 -2.14 -4.49
N PRO A 254 30.27 -1.58 -5.46
CA PRO A 254 29.90 -1.68 -6.87
C PRO A 254 30.06 -3.11 -7.36
N CYS A 255 29.03 -3.64 -8.03
CA CYS A 255 28.96 -5.04 -8.45
C CYS A 255 28.64 -5.13 -9.95
N LEU A 256 29.48 -5.84 -10.70
CA LEU A 256 29.28 -6.11 -12.12
C LEU A 256 29.07 -7.59 -12.38
N SER A 257 27.89 -7.92 -12.91
CA SER A 257 27.55 -9.31 -13.26
C SER A 257 28.24 -9.83 -14.53
N SER A 258 28.93 -8.96 -15.28
CA SER A 258 29.76 -9.35 -16.43
C SER A 258 31.22 -9.63 -16.07
N LEU A 259 31.68 -9.24 -14.87
CA LEU A 259 33.03 -9.56 -14.43
C LEU A 259 33.11 -11.02 -13.97
N GLU A 260 34.22 -11.67 -14.32
CA GLU A 260 34.53 -13.03 -13.85
C GLU A 260 35.21 -13.01 -12.47
N HIS A 261 36.00 -11.98 -12.18
CA HIS A 261 36.76 -11.81 -10.94
C HIS A 261 36.72 -10.34 -10.48
N ASP A 262 36.85 -10.12 -9.17
CA ASP A 262 36.94 -8.77 -8.59
C ASP A 262 38.12 -8.01 -9.21
N ALA A 263 37.89 -6.76 -9.61
CA ALA A 263 38.88 -5.92 -10.27
C ALA A 263 38.64 -4.44 -9.94
N ASP A 264 39.72 -3.67 -9.71
CA ASP A 264 39.69 -2.22 -9.49
C ASP A 264 38.67 -1.74 -8.44
N GLY A 265 38.50 -2.52 -7.36
CA GLY A 265 37.53 -2.22 -6.31
C GLY A 265 36.07 -2.33 -6.76
N VAL A 266 35.81 -3.16 -7.78
CA VAL A 266 34.49 -3.59 -8.25
C VAL A 266 34.37 -5.10 -8.06
N ARG A 267 33.23 -5.54 -7.52
CA ARG A 267 32.95 -6.93 -7.19
C ARG A 267 32.37 -7.66 -8.40
N ALA A 268 32.83 -8.88 -8.65
CA ALA A 268 32.27 -9.76 -9.67
C ALA A 268 30.97 -10.41 -9.19
N GLY A 269 29.95 -10.37 -10.04
CA GLY A 269 28.67 -11.03 -9.80
C GLY A 269 27.50 -10.08 -9.57
N ARG A 270 26.35 -10.67 -9.22
CA ARG A 270 25.11 -9.92 -8.98
C ARG A 270 25.13 -9.32 -7.58
N ALA A 271 24.74 -8.05 -7.45
CA ALA A 271 24.79 -7.31 -6.18
C ALA A 271 24.19 -8.06 -4.98
N HIS A 272 23.02 -8.70 -5.13
CA HIS A 272 22.40 -9.48 -4.05
C HIS A 272 23.20 -10.73 -3.66
N ALA A 273 23.86 -11.38 -4.63
CA ALA A 273 24.68 -12.55 -4.38
C ALA A 273 25.99 -12.17 -3.68
N VAL A 274 26.59 -11.05 -4.10
CA VAL A 274 27.79 -10.48 -3.43
C VAL A 274 27.45 -10.08 -2.00
N ALA A 275 26.35 -9.35 -1.78
CA ALA A 275 25.89 -8.97 -0.45
C ALA A 275 25.67 -10.19 0.47
N ALA A 276 25.07 -11.26 -0.06
CA ALA A 276 24.86 -12.50 0.69
C ALA A 276 26.15 -13.31 0.93
N ALA A 277 27.20 -13.10 0.15
CA ALA A 277 28.50 -13.70 0.39
C ALA A 277 29.25 -12.95 1.51
N ASP A 278 29.13 -11.63 1.54
CA ASP A 278 29.80 -10.77 2.52
C ASP A 278 29.10 -10.77 3.88
N LEU A 279 27.76 -10.82 3.88
CA LEU A 279 26.92 -10.69 5.07
C LEU A 279 26.18 -12.02 5.31
N ALA A 280 26.70 -12.79 6.27
CA ALA A 280 26.19 -14.14 6.56
C ALA A 280 24.86 -14.11 7.33
N ASP A 281 24.77 -13.26 8.35
CA ASP A 281 23.60 -13.06 9.21
C ASP A 281 23.14 -11.61 9.12
N LEU A 282 21.87 -11.44 8.76
CA LEU A 282 21.21 -10.15 8.58
C LEU A 282 20.09 -9.94 9.63
N ALA A 283 20.07 -10.73 10.70
CA ALA A 283 19.18 -10.47 11.83
C ALA A 283 19.39 -9.06 12.39
N GLY A 284 18.29 -8.31 12.54
CA GLY A 284 18.32 -6.92 12.99
C GLY A 284 18.77 -5.89 11.94
N TRP A 285 19.07 -6.29 10.71
CA TRP A 285 19.34 -5.37 9.61
C TRP A 285 18.05 -4.90 8.97
N ARG A 286 18.00 -3.61 8.61
CA ARG A 286 16.98 -3.07 7.71
C ARG A 286 17.47 -3.04 6.27
N VAL A 287 16.81 -3.81 5.42
CA VAL A 287 17.20 -4.06 4.04
C VAL A 287 16.27 -3.35 3.07
N HIS A 288 16.86 -2.59 2.16
CA HIS A 288 16.20 -1.78 1.14
C HIS A 288 16.57 -2.31 -0.26
N LEU A 289 15.57 -2.72 -1.04
CA LEU A 289 15.79 -3.31 -2.37
C LEU A 289 15.05 -2.50 -3.44
N ALA A 290 15.77 -1.99 -4.44
CA ALA A 290 15.16 -1.19 -5.50
C ALA A 290 15.74 -1.46 -6.90
N GLY A 291 14.90 -1.32 -7.93
CA GLY A 291 15.30 -1.47 -9.33
C GLY A 291 14.66 -2.68 -10.01
N LEU A 292 15.44 -3.50 -10.74
CA LEU A 292 14.91 -4.58 -11.56
C LEU A 292 14.03 -5.55 -10.73
N PRO A 293 12.76 -5.80 -11.12
CA PRO A 293 11.85 -6.65 -10.36
C PRO A 293 12.41 -8.05 -10.06
N ALA A 294 13.09 -8.66 -11.04
CA ALA A 294 13.72 -9.97 -10.85
C ALA A 294 14.84 -9.95 -9.78
N MET A 295 15.59 -8.85 -9.69
CA MET A 295 16.60 -8.66 -8.65
C MET A 295 15.93 -8.52 -7.29
N VAL A 296 14.93 -7.65 -7.18
CA VAL A 296 14.18 -7.42 -5.93
C VAL A 296 13.60 -8.74 -5.42
N THR A 297 12.86 -9.47 -6.24
CA THR A 297 12.27 -10.76 -5.85
C THR A 297 13.31 -11.77 -5.37
N THR A 298 14.42 -11.91 -6.09
CA THR A 298 15.50 -12.85 -5.73
C THR A 298 16.18 -12.44 -4.42
N ALA A 299 16.52 -11.16 -4.28
CA ALA A 299 17.18 -10.60 -3.12
C ALA A 299 16.28 -10.68 -1.86
N SER A 300 14.98 -10.37 -2.00
CA SER A 300 14.02 -10.48 -0.91
C SER A 300 13.93 -11.89 -0.36
N ALA A 301 13.84 -12.91 -1.23
CA ALA A 301 13.82 -14.30 -0.80
C ALA A 301 15.14 -14.71 -0.12
N LEU A 302 16.27 -14.29 -0.69
CA LEU A 302 17.60 -14.59 -0.18
C LEU A 302 17.84 -13.96 1.19
N PHE A 303 17.57 -12.67 1.38
CA PHE A 303 17.87 -11.99 2.65
C PHE A 303 16.93 -12.38 3.78
N ARG A 304 15.67 -12.73 3.48
CA ARG A 304 14.80 -13.40 4.47
C ARG A 304 15.42 -14.70 4.97
N SER A 305 15.97 -15.52 4.07
CA SER A 305 16.67 -16.76 4.46
C SER A 305 17.95 -16.52 5.27
N ARG A 306 18.41 -15.27 5.38
CA ARG A 306 19.57 -14.83 6.18
C ARG A 306 19.18 -14.06 7.45
N GLY A 307 17.91 -14.07 7.84
CA GLY A 307 17.46 -13.50 9.13
C GLY A 307 16.86 -12.10 9.07
N VAL A 308 16.71 -11.48 7.89
CA VAL A 308 16.02 -10.19 7.78
C VAL A 308 14.53 -10.35 8.14
N ALA A 309 14.06 -9.57 9.10
CA ALA A 309 12.65 -9.52 9.47
C ALA A 309 11.82 -8.84 8.37
N GLU A 310 10.57 -9.25 8.18
CA GLU A 310 9.71 -8.70 7.11
C GLU A 310 9.47 -7.19 7.27
N ALA A 311 9.27 -6.72 8.50
CA ALA A 311 9.11 -5.30 8.83
C ALA A 311 10.38 -4.46 8.54
N ASP A 312 11.52 -5.14 8.41
CA ASP A 312 12.81 -4.55 8.09
C ASP A 312 13.20 -4.76 6.62
N LEU A 313 12.35 -5.38 5.80
CA LEU A 313 12.56 -5.55 4.37
C LEU A 313 11.68 -4.59 3.55
N VAL A 314 12.31 -3.53 3.06
CA VAL A 314 11.68 -2.45 2.29
C VAL A 314 11.99 -2.63 0.81
N VAL A 315 10.98 -2.67 -0.06
CA VAL A 315 11.15 -3.00 -1.49
C VAL A 315 10.47 -2.00 -2.43
N ASP A 316 11.12 -1.68 -3.54
CA ASP A 316 10.64 -0.79 -4.60
C ASP A 316 11.00 -1.34 -6.01
N PRO A 317 10.24 -2.32 -6.53
CA PRO A 317 10.48 -2.90 -7.86
C PRO A 317 10.01 -1.99 -9.00
N PHE A 318 10.85 -1.78 -10.01
CA PHE A 318 10.58 -0.87 -11.13
C PHE A 318 9.95 -1.64 -12.29
N GLU A 319 8.62 -1.62 -12.36
CA GLU A 319 7.85 -2.32 -13.39
C GLU A 319 7.94 -1.65 -14.78
N PRO A 320 8.00 -2.43 -15.86
CA PRO A 320 7.98 -1.89 -17.21
C PRO A 320 6.60 -1.31 -17.58
N PRO A 321 6.55 -0.36 -18.53
CA PRO A 321 5.30 0.26 -18.97
C PRO A 321 4.35 -0.73 -19.66
N SER A 322 3.08 -0.80 -19.23
CA SER A 322 2.00 -1.48 -19.96
C SER A 322 1.45 -0.63 -21.13
N ALA A 323 0.83 -1.29 -22.12
CA ALA A 323 0.55 -0.77 -23.47
C ALA A 323 -0.81 -0.07 -23.68
N HIS A 324 -1.45 0.51 -22.66
CA HIS A 324 -2.75 1.19 -22.82
C HIS A 324 -2.66 2.72 -22.69
N PRO A 325 -3.25 3.51 -23.62
CA PRO A 325 -3.27 4.97 -23.53
C PRO A 325 -4.20 5.45 -22.40
N VAL A 326 -3.69 6.30 -21.52
CA VAL A 326 -4.36 6.81 -20.30
C VAL A 326 -5.35 7.96 -20.62
N ALA A 327 -6.49 7.76 -21.29
CA ALA A 327 -7.47 8.87 -21.52
C ALA A 327 -8.59 8.96 -20.48
N ASP A 328 -8.77 7.95 -19.62
CA ASP A 328 -9.90 7.92 -18.67
C ASP A 328 -9.51 8.27 -17.22
N ALA A 329 -8.29 8.75 -16.99
CA ALA A 329 -7.72 8.95 -15.65
C ALA A 329 -8.24 10.18 -14.87
N VAL A 330 -9.38 10.74 -15.26
CA VAL A 330 -10.11 11.72 -14.43
C VAL A 330 -11.45 11.15 -13.94
N ALA A 331 -11.87 9.99 -14.44
CA ALA A 331 -13.18 9.42 -14.17
C ALA A 331 -13.14 7.97 -13.64
N ALA A 332 -12.07 7.53 -12.97
CA ALA A 332 -12.10 6.26 -12.25
C ALA A 332 -10.91 6.12 -11.29
N HIS A 333 -11.18 6.14 -9.98
CA HIS A 333 -10.52 5.16 -9.12
C HIS A 333 -11.13 3.80 -9.45
N VAL A 334 -10.71 3.22 -10.57
CA VAL A 334 -10.79 1.79 -10.83
C VAL A 334 -9.44 1.39 -11.38
N VAL A 335 -8.64 0.91 -10.45
CA VAL A 335 -7.69 -0.19 -10.59
C VAL A 335 -7.91 -0.98 -11.90
N GLU A 336 -6.95 -0.93 -12.82
CA GLU A 336 -6.57 -2.15 -13.53
C GLU A 336 -5.22 -2.57 -12.98
N ALA A 337 -5.31 -3.51 -12.05
CA ALA A 337 -4.19 -4.32 -11.62
C ALA A 337 -3.56 -4.94 -12.87
N ALA A 338 -2.24 -5.12 -12.87
CA ALA A 338 -1.72 -6.32 -13.51
C ALA A 338 -2.60 -7.47 -13.02
N ALA A 339 -3.22 -8.20 -13.95
CA ALA A 339 -4.05 -9.33 -13.63
C ALA A 339 -3.39 -10.08 -12.47
N PRO A 340 -4.10 -10.31 -11.36
CA PRO A 340 -3.55 -11.06 -10.25
C PRO A 340 -2.76 -12.24 -10.80
N THR A 341 -1.62 -12.57 -10.19
CA THR A 341 -1.35 -14.00 -10.13
C THR A 341 -2.63 -14.60 -9.55
N THR A 342 -3.39 -15.30 -10.39
CA THR A 342 -4.64 -15.95 -10.01
C THR A 342 -4.39 -17.04 -8.98
N ALA A 343 -3.11 -17.35 -8.72
CA ALA A 343 -2.64 -18.26 -7.71
C ALA A 343 -2.54 -17.57 -6.34
N GLU A 344 -3.44 -17.96 -5.42
CA GLU A 344 -3.23 -17.78 -3.98
C GLU A 344 -1.92 -18.43 -3.53
N VAL A 345 -1.29 -17.88 -2.49
CA VAL A 345 -0.08 -18.49 -1.92
C VAL A 345 -0.43 -19.91 -1.43
N PRO A 346 0.37 -20.96 -1.74
CA PRO A 346 0.12 -22.32 -1.26
C PRO A 346 -0.01 -22.37 0.27
N GLN A 347 -0.81 -23.30 0.81
CA GLN A 347 -0.86 -23.43 2.27
C GLN A 347 0.53 -23.82 2.81
N PRO A 348 0.93 -23.28 3.97
CA PRO A 348 2.14 -23.72 4.65
C PRO A 348 2.07 -25.23 4.92
N VAL A 349 3.25 -25.85 5.02
CA VAL A 349 3.36 -27.20 5.56
C VAL A 349 2.96 -27.14 7.04
N PRO A 350 2.14 -28.08 7.55
CA PRO A 350 1.77 -28.10 8.96
C PRO A 350 2.95 -28.12 9.91
N ASP A 351 2.83 -27.40 11.03
CA ASP A 351 3.81 -27.34 12.12
C ASP A 351 3.19 -27.84 13.44
N PRO A 352 3.17 -29.17 13.65
CA PRO A 352 2.60 -29.77 14.85
C PRO A 352 3.39 -29.46 16.11
N GLU A 353 4.68 -29.11 16.00
CA GLU A 353 5.48 -28.68 17.15
C GLU A 353 5.07 -27.30 17.65
N LEU A 354 4.70 -26.39 16.74
CA LEU A 354 4.14 -25.08 17.10
C LEU A 354 2.79 -25.26 17.81
N TRP A 355 1.95 -26.17 17.31
CA TRP A 355 0.71 -26.55 17.98
C TRP A 355 0.95 -27.09 19.40
N ALA A 356 1.95 -27.96 19.57
CA ALA A 356 2.33 -28.49 20.88
C ALA A 356 2.84 -27.39 21.83
N ALA A 357 3.62 -26.43 21.34
CA ALA A 357 4.12 -25.31 22.14
C ALA A 357 3.01 -24.35 22.61
N LEU A 358 1.88 -24.33 21.90
CA LEU A 358 0.64 -23.66 22.32
C LEU A 358 -0.21 -24.51 23.27
N ASP A 359 0.36 -25.57 23.86
CA ASP A 359 -0.33 -26.53 24.73
C ASP A 359 -1.55 -27.14 24.04
N ALA A 360 -1.32 -27.66 22.83
CA ALA A 360 -2.34 -28.20 21.94
C ALA A 360 -3.54 -27.24 21.70
N GLY A 361 -3.25 -25.94 21.65
CA GLY A 361 -4.22 -24.87 21.42
C GLY A 361 -4.76 -24.21 22.68
N ALA A 362 -4.50 -24.74 23.88
CA ALA A 362 -4.99 -24.16 25.14
C ALA A 362 -4.50 -22.73 25.37
N LYS A 363 -3.28 -22.38 24.90
CA LYS A 363 -2.76 -21.00 24.95
C LYS A 363 -3.31 -20.10 23.85
N LEU A 364 -3.78 -20.66 22.73
CA LEU A 364 -4.14 -19.88 21.56
C LEU A 364 -5.42 -19.05 21.80
N MET A 365 -6.42 -19.60 22.49
CA MET A 365 -7.67 -18.87 22.74
C MET A 365 -7.45 -17.62 23.63
N PRO A 366 -6.77 -17.70 24.79
CA PRO A 366 -6.48 -16.51 25.60
C PRO A 366 -5.65 -15.44 24.86
N ILE A 367 -4.69 -15.87 24.03
CA ILE A 367 -3.90 -14.96 23.18
C ILE A 367 -4.81 -14.19 22.22
N LEU A 368 -5.70 -14.90 21.53
CA LEU A 368 -6.61 -14.28 20.57
C LEU A 368 -7.62 -13.36 21.26
N GLU A 369 -8.10 -13.72 22.44
CA GLU A 369 -8.99 -12.89 23.25
C GLU A 369 -8.34 -11.55 23.64
N GLU A 370 -7.11 -11.58 24.16
CA GLU A 370 -6.40 -10.36 24.51
C GLU A 370 -6.07 -9.53 23.26
N PHE A 371 -5.53 -10.17 22.23
CA PHE A 371 -5.16 -9.48 20.99
C PHE A 371 -6.36 -8.78 20.34
N TYR A 372 -7.47 -9.49 20.17
CA TYR A 372 -8.66 -8.91 19.57
C TYR A 372 -9.37 -7.93 20.52
N GLY A 373 -9.16 -8.01 21.83
CA GLY A 373 -9.52 -6.95 22.77
C GLY A 373 -8.85 -5.63 22.37
N ARG A 374 -7.53 -5.66 22.18
CA ARG A 374 -6.74 -4.48 21.75
C ARG A 374 -7.12 -4.00 20.35
N VAL A 375 -7.26 -4.90 19.38
CA VAL A 375 -7.62 -4.56 17.99
C VAL A 375 -8.94 -3.81 17.90
N PHE A 376 -9.95 -4.23 18.67
CA PHE A 376 -11.27 -3.58 18.65
C PHE A 376 -11.30 -2.23 19.37
N GLU A 377 -10.30 -1.94 20.21
CA GLU A 377 -10.11 -0.64 20.86
C GLU A 377 -9.14 0.27 20.09
N ASP A 378 -8.40 -0.28 19.12
CA ASP A 378 -7.37 0.40 18.38
C ASP A 378 -7.94 1.28 17.24
N PRO A 379 -7.63 2.58 17.18
CA PRO A 379 -8.21 3.48 16.18
C PRO A 379 -7.74 3.24 14.74
N LEU A 380 -6.59 2.59 14.53
CA LEU A 380 -6.07 2.24 13.20
C LEU A 380 -6.63 0.90 12.70
N LEU A 381 -6.87 -0.06 13.61
CA LEU A 381 -7.27 -1.43 13.26
C LEU A 381 -8.77 -1.69 13.37
N SER A 382 -9.43 -1.18 14.42
CA SER A 382 -10.87 -1.37 14.66
C SER A 382 -11.77 -1.02 13.46
N PRO A 383 -11.46 -0.03 12.60
CA PRO A 383 -12.31 0.28 11.45
C PRO A 383 -12.46 -0.89 10.45
N TYR A 384 -11.46 -1.78 10.35
CA TYR A 384 -11.51 -2.96 9.45
C TYR A 384 -12.42 -4.08 9.97
N PHE A 385 -12.88 -3.99 11.22
CA PHE A 385 -13.76 -4.99 11.85
C PHE A 385 -15.21 -4.50 11.99
N HIS A 386 -15.55 -3.37 11.36
CA HIS A 386 -16.92 -2.85 11.34
C HIS A 386 -17.92 -3.90 10.83
N GLY A 387 -18.96 -4.20 11.61
CA GLY A 387 -19.96 -5.24 11.29
C GLY A 387 -19.52 -6.68 11.58
N SER A 388 -18.35 -6.90 12.19
CA SER A 388 -17.92 -8.20 12.72
C SER A 388 -17.86 -8.16 14.24
N THR A 389 -18.24 -9.26 14.89
CA THR A 389 -18.05 -9.40 16.34
C THR A 389 -16.62 -9.83 16.65
N ARG A 390 -16.12 -9.44 17.83
CA ARG A 390 -14.82 -9.87 18.36
C ARG A 390 -14.71 -11.39 18.43
N GLN A 391 -15.76 -12.04 18.95
CA GLN A 391 -15.84 -13.49 19.07
C GLN A 391 -15.71 -14.19 17.71
N ARG A 392 -16.42 -13.70 16.68
CA ARG A 392 -16.35 -14.24 15.32
C ARG A 392 -14.95 -14.11 14.71
N ALA A 393 -14.26 -13.00 14.97
CA ALA A 393 -12.87 -12.80 14.50
C ALA A 393 -11.91 -13.80 15.18
N ILE A 394 -12.04 -13.96 16.50
CA ILE A 394 -11.26 -14.92 17.30
C ILE A 394 -11.45 -16.35 16.78
N GLU A 395 -12.70 -16.82 16.66
CA GLU A 395 -13.00 -18.20 16.26
C GLU A 395 -12.52 -18.53 14.85
N LYS A 396 -12.65 -17.57 13.91
CA LYS A 396 -12.14 -17.72 12.55
C LYS A 396 -10.63 -17.88 12.53
N VAL A 397 -9.91 -17.01 13.24
CA VAL A 397 -8.45 -17.07 13.29
C VAL A 397 -7.97 -18.29 14.06
N TYR A 398 -8.64 -18.69 15.14
CA TYR A 398 -8.35 -19.94 15.85
C TYR A 398 -8.43 -21.13 14.91
N SER A 399 -9.54 -21.27 14.18
CA SER A 399 -9.77 -22.39 13.27
C SER A 399 -8.77 -22.39 12.11
N PHE A 400 -8.47 -21.20 11.56
CA PHE A 400 -7.45 -21.02 10.53
C PHE A 400 -6.07 -21.49 11.01
N LEU A 401 -5.64 -21.03 12.17
CA LEU A 401 -4.34 -21.40 12.74
C LEU A 401 -4.28 -22.88 13.15
N HIS A 402 -5.35 -23.43 13.72
CA HIS A 402 -5.41 -24.86 14.02
C HIS A 402 -5.22 -25.69 12.75
N GLN A 403 -5.89 -25.33 11.65
CA GLN A 403 -5.68 -25.98 10.36
C GLN A 403 -4.26 -25.81 9.85
N VAL A 404 -3.71 -24.60 9.90
CA VAL A 404 -2.36 -24.34 9.40
C VAL A 404 -1.30 -25.08 10.22
N PHE A 405 -1.45 -25.18 11.54
CA PHE A 405 -0.46 -25.85 12.39
C PHE A 405 -0.60 -27.37 12.38
N THR A 406 -1.81 -27.91 12.29
CA THR A 406 -2.02 -29.37 12.40
C THR A 406 -2.24 -30.06 11.06
N GLY A 407 -2.61 -29.32 10.02
CA GLY A 407 -3.10 -29.86 8.75
C GLY A 407 -4.55 -30.36 8.80
N ASN A 408 -5.20 -30.32 9.97
CA ASN A 408 -6.59 -30.73 10.12
C ASN A 408 -7.51 -29.77 9.36
N LYS A 409 -8.39 -30.30 8.52
CA LYS A 409 -9.38 -29.50 7.78
C LYS A 409 -10.51 -29.03 8.70
N VAL A 410 -10.26 -27.96 9.45
CA VAL A 410 -11.22 -27.35 10.40
C VAL A 410 -11.63 -25.92 10.04
N TYR A 411 -10.94 -25.28 9.09
CA TYR A 411 -11.24 -23.92 8.67
C TYR A 411 -12.03 -23.91 7.36
N PHE A 412 -13.27 -23.42 7.44
CA PHE A 412 -14.19 -23.34 6.30
C PHE A 412 -14.34 -21.91 5.74
N GLY A 413 -13.49 -20.98 6.16
CA GLY A 413 -13.53 -19.59 5.68
C GLY A 413 -12.69 -19.37 4.42
N ASP A 414 -12.76 -18.14 3.90
CA ASP A 414 -11.93 -17.71 2.79
C ASP A 414 -10.44 -17.72 3.16
N ARG A 415 -9.59 -18.07 2.20
CA ARG A 415 -8.13 -17.94 2.35
C ARG A 415 -7.71 -16.46 2.40
N PRO A 416 -6.53 -16.12 2.92
CA PRO A 416 -6.15 -14.73 3.16
C PRO A 416 -6.38 -13.77 1.98
N ARG A 417 -6.08 -14.20 0.75
CA ARG A 417 -6.35 -13.41 -0.46
C ARG A 417 -7.80 -12.96 -0.57
N ASN A 418 -8.71 -13.93 -0.50
CA ASN A 418 -10.14 -13.70 -0.57
C ASN A 418 -10.70 -13.08 0.71
N ALA A 419 -10.17 -13.41 1.89
CA ALA A 419 -10.63 -12.85 3.15
C ALA A 419 -10.36 -11.34 3.23
N HIS A 420 -9.23 -10.89 2.67
CA HIS A 420 -8.80 -9.49 2.72
C HIS A 420 -9.04 -8.75 1.40
N HIS A 421 -9.72 -9.33 0.40
CA HIS A 421 -9.76 -8.82 -0.97
C HIS A 421 -10.11 -7.33 -1.13
N TRP A 422 -10.94 -6.82 -0.22
CA TRP A 422 -11.44 -5.45 -0.19
C TRP A 422 -10.63 -4.51 0.73
N MET A 423 -9.81 -5.05 1.62
CA MET A 423 -9.06 -4.28 2.62
C MET A 423 -7.75 -3.76 2.01
N THR A 424 -7.64 -2.45 1.81
CA THR A 424 -6.37 -1.79 1.48
C THR A 424 -5.56 -1.75 2.77
N ILE A 425 -4.66 -2.71 2.90
CA ILE A 425 -3.78 -2.89 4.04
C ILE A 425 -2.40 -2.56 3.52
N SER A 426 -1.81 -1.47 4.02
CA SER A 426 -0.43 -1.12 3.70
C SER A 426 0.54 -2.05 4.43
N ASN A 427 1.81 -2.03 4.04
CA ASN A 427 2.84 -2.78 4.79
C ASN A 427 2.86 -2.32 6.25
N GLU A 428 2.85 -1.01 6.48
CA GLU A 428 2.92 -0.40 7.81
C GLU A 428 1.76 -0.83 8.71
N LEU A 429 0.54 -0.91 8.17
CA LEU A 429 -0.62 -1.34 8.94
C LEU A 429 -0.57 -2.85 9.24
N PHE A 430 -0.08 -3.66 8.29
CA PHE A 430 0.12 -5.09 8.51
C PHE A 430 1.17 -5.34 9.59
N ASP A 431 2.31 -4.64 9.52
CA ASP A 431 3.41 -4.71 10.49
C ASP A 431 2.95 -4.27 11.88
N TYR A 432 2.26 -3.15 11.98
CA TYR A 432 1.67 -2.66 13.21
C TYR A 432 0.76 -3.71 13.89
N ARG A 433 -0.12 -4.35 13.10
CA ARG A 433 -1.01 -5.42 13.58
C ARG A 433 -0.22 -6.65 14.03
N GLU A 434 0.83 -7.03 13.29
CA GLU A 434 1.67 -8.18 13.64
C GLU A 434 2.43 -7.95 14.94
N ASP A 435 2.98 -6.76 15.14
CA ASP A 435 3.70 -6.43 16.37
C ASP A 435 2.76 -6.38 17.58
N LEU A 436 1.56 -5.84 17.41
CA LEU A 436 0.51 -5.92 18.41
C LEU A 436 0.18 -7.39 18.75
N PHE A 437 0.07 -8.25 17.74
CA PHE A 437 -0.23 -9.67 17.92
C PHE A 437 0.86 -10.39 18.70
N PHE A 438 2.12 -10.26 18.29
CA PHE A 438 3.21 -10.99 18.90
C PHE A 438 3.67 -10.41 20.25
N ALA A 439 3.39 -9.13 20.52
CA ALA A 439 3.50 -8.59 21.88
C ALA A 439 2.55 -9.33 22.86
N VAL A 440 1.32 -9.65 22.42
CA VAL A 440 0.37 -10.46 23.20
C VAL A 440 0.86 -11.89 23.32
N VAL A 441 1.27 -12.54 22.22
CA VAL A 441 1.79 -13.91 22.24
C VAL A 441 2.95 -14.08 23.25
N ARG A 442 3.89 -13.12 23.30
CA ARG A 442 5.00 -13.11 24.28
C ARG A 442 4.51 -13.02 25.72
N ARG A 443 3.52 -12.15 26.01
CA ARG A 443 2.94 -12.03 27.35
C ARG A 443 2.29 -13.33 27.85
N HIS A 444 1.78 -14.15 26.95
CA HIS A 444 1.22 -15.46 27.27
C HIS A 444 2.28 -16.58 27.39
N GLY A 445 3.57 -16.24 27.43
CA GLY A 445 4.64 -17.20 27.71
C GLY A 445 4.85 -18.23 26.60
N VAL A 446 4.62 -17.84 25.34
CA VAL A 446 5.04 -18.63 24.19
C VAL A 446 6.54 -18.39 23.96
N PRO A 447 7.37 -19.44 23.81
CA PRO A 447 8.81 -19.29 23.60
C PRO A 447 9.14 -18.52 22.31
N GLU A 448 10.21 -17.71 22.32
CA GLU A 448 10.62 -16.91 21.15
C GLU A 448 10.87 -17.76 19.88
N PRO A 449 11.50 -18.95 19.93
CA PRO A 449 11.66 -19.79 18.74
C PRO A 449 10.32 -20.22 18.11
N VAL A 450 9.27 -20.37 18.93
CA VAL A 450 7.92 -20.73 18.49
C VAL A 450 7.24 -19.50 17.87
N ILE A 451 7.48 -18.31 18.42
CA ILE A 451 7.03 -17.03 17.88
C ILE A 451 7.66 -16.76 16.51
N GLU A 452 8.96 -17.00 16.35
CA GLU A 452 9.69 -16.83 15.08
C GLU A 452 9.09 -17.71 13.97
N ARG A 453 8.90 -19.00 14.22
CA ARG A 453 8.24 -19.92 13.27
C ARG A 453 6.82 -19.46 12.92
N TRP A 454 6.08 -18.96 13.90
CA TRP A 454 4.74 -18.44 13.67
C TRP A 454 4.77 -17.15 12.81
N ARG A 455 5.72 -16.24 13.05
CA ARG A 455 5.94 -15.05 12.22
C ARG A 455 6.26 -15.42 10.78
N GLU A 456 7.17 -16.35 10.56
CA GLU A 456 7.51 -16.86 9.22
C GLU A 456 6.29 -17.44 8.50
N MET A 457 5.44 -18.18 9.21
CA MET A 457 4.20 -18.72 8.68
C MET A 457 3.21 -17.60 8.30
N GLN A 458 3.05 -16.55 9.12
CA GLN A 458 2.16 -15.41 8.79
C GLN A 458 2.70 -14.60 7.61
N ALA A 459 4.02 -14.38 7.54
CA ALA A 459 4.68 -13.62 6.49
C ALA A 459 4.43 -14.21 5.09
N ARG A 460 4.25 -15.54 4.97
CA ARG A 460 3.87 -16.19 3.70
C ARG A 460 2.57 -15.66 3.11
N TYR A 461 1.63 -15.22 3.95
CA TYR A 461 0.35 -14.68 3.49
C TYR A 461 0.40 -13.19 3.17
N ARG A 462 1.53 -12.49 3.36
CA ARG A 462 1.63 -11.05 3.07
C ARG A 462 1.21 -10.67 1.64
N PRO A 463 1.65 -11.38 0.57
CA PRO A 463 1.22 -11.08 -0.81
C PRO A 463 -0.29 -11.24 -1.04
N ASP A 464 -0.95 -12.01 -0.17
CA ASP A 464 -2.39 -12.27 -0.16
C ASP A 464 -3.14 -11.33 0.80
N ILE A 465 -2.49 -10.32 1.39
CA ILE A 465 -3.13 -9.40 2.34
C ILE A 465 -2.79 -7.94 2.00
N VAL A 466 -1.50 -7.63 1.84
CA VAL A 466 -1.01 -6.26 1.61
C VAL A 466 -1.22 -5.83 0.17
N LYS A 467 -1.81 -4.65 -0.01
CA LYS A 467 -2.11 -4.06 -1.32
C LYS A 467 -2.42 -2.58 -1.22
N SER A 468 -2.10 -1.85 -2.29
CA SER A 468 -2.40 -0.41 -2.45
C SER A 468 -3.83 -0.15 -2.94
N ALA A 469 -4.52 -1.18 -3.45
CA ALA A 469 -5.91 -1.10 -3.87
C ALA A 469 -6.61 -2.47 -3.70
N PRO A 470 -7.94 -2.51 -3.54
CA PRO A 470 -8.71 -3.76 -3.53
C PRO A 470 -8.46 -4.62 -4.77
N TRP A 471 -8.51 -5.95 -4.62
CA TRP A 471 -8.51 -6.88 -5.73
C TRP A 471 -9.81 -7.68 -5.79
N PRO A 472 -10.15 -8.29 -6.95
CA PRO A 472 -11.30 -9.18 -7.04
C PRO A 472 -11.14 -10.39 -6.12
N LYS A 473 -12.21 -10.78 -5.42
CA LYS A 473 -12.33 -12.11 -4.81
C LYS A 473 -12.45 -13.13 -5.92
N MET A 474 -11.74 -14.24 -5.78
CA MET A 474 -11.72 -15.32 -6.77
C MET A 474 -12.50 -16.52 -6.23
N LEU A 475 -13.42 -17.10 -7.01
CA LEU A 475 -14.08 -18.35 -6.69
C LEU A 475 -13.91 -19.29 -7.89
N ASP A 476 -13.27 -20.45 -7.67
CA ASP A 476 -12.98 -21.44 -8.73
C ASP A 476 -12.32 -20.85 -9.99
N GLY A 477 -11.40 -19.90 -9.79
CA GLY A 477 -10.68 -19.21 -10.87
C GLY A 477 -11.46 -18.08 -11.54
N VAL A 478 -12.69 -17.80 -11.10
CA VAL A 478 -13.54 -16.73 -11.62
C VAL A 478 -13.52 -15.54 -10.66
N ALA A 479 -13.26 -14.34 -11.20
CA ALA A 479 -13.37 -13.11 -10.45
C ALA A 479 -14.84 -12.81 -10.15
N LEU A 480 -15.18 -12.68 -8.87
CA LEU A 480 -16.51 -12.26 -8.44
C LEU A 480 -16.63 -10.73 -8.57
N PRO A 481 -17.71 -10.20 -9.17
CA PRO A 481 -18.02 -8.79 -9.12
C PRO A 481 -18.42 -8.46 -7.68
N LEU A 482 -17.61 -7.64 -7.00
CA LEU A 482 -17.83 -7.27 -5.59
C LEU A 482 -18.18 -5.81 -5.41
N ASP A 483 -18.23 -5.08 -6.53
CA ASP A 483 -18.57 -3.67 -6.56
C ASP A 483 -19.99 -3.51 -7.09
N GLY A 484 -20.76 -2.68 -6.39
CA GLY A 484 -22.17 -2.46 -6.71
C GLY A 484 -23.11 -3.40 -5.96
N PHE A 485 -24.28 -3.60 -6.56
CA PHE A 485 -25.42 -4.26 -5.95
C PHE A 485 -25.94 -5.37 -6.86
N GLY A 486 -26.26 -6.51 -6.26
CA GLY A 486 -26.99 -7.60 -6.90
C GLY A 486 -28.44 -7.61 -6.44
N THR A 487 -29.27 -8.40 -7.12
CA THR A 487 -30.62 -8.73 -6.67
C THR A 487 -30.76 -10.24 -6.51
N MET A 488 -31.53 -10.67 -5.53
CA MET A 488 -31.90 -12.08 -5.35
C MET A 488 -33.29 -12.18 -4.73
N THR A 489 -33.98 -13.28 -4.96
CA THR A 489 -35.19 -13.63 -4.21
C THR A 489 -34.79 -14.44 -2.98
N ILE A 490 -35.24 -14.03 -1.80
CA ILE A 490 -34.89 -14.71 -0.55
C ILE A 490 -35.83 -15.90 -0.32
N ASP A 491 -35.28 -17.09 -0.11
CA ASP A 491 -36.08 -18.31 0.13
C ASP A 491 -36.56 -18.47 1.58
N VAL A 492 -35.90 -17.80 2.53
CA VAL A 492 -36.20 -17.85 3.98
C VAL A 492 -36.20 -16.43 4.54
N GLY A 493 -37.29 -16.03 5.21
CA GLY A 493 -37.44 -14.67 5.73
C GLY A 493 -36.20 -14.13 6.47
N SER A 494 -35.90 -12.85 6.26
CA SER A 494 -34.71 -12.16 6.75
C SER A 494 -35.07 -10.78 7.32
N VAL A 495 -34.08 -9.98 7.68
CA VAL A 495 -34.24 -8.60 8.15
C VAL A 495 -33.47 -7.67 7.22
N CYS A 496 -34.06 -6.53 6.90
CA CYS A 496 -33.43 -5.51 6.10
C CYS A 496 -32.32 -4.79 6.88
N ASP A 497 -31.07 -4.84 6.41
CA ASP A 497 -29.94 -4.08 6.95
C ASP A 497 -30.12 -2.57 6.78
N GLY A 498 -31.00 -2.19 5.86
CA GLY A 498 -31.57 -0.86 5.77
C GLY A 498 -32.51 -0.61 6.95
N CYS A 499 -33.81 -0.84 6.81
CA CYS A 499 -34.82 -0.36 7.76
C CYS A 499 -35.01 -1.19 9.04
N ALA A 500 -34.25 -2.28 9.23
CA ALA A 500 -34.49 -3.29 10.26
C ALA A 500 -35.88 -3.95 10.23
N GLY A 501 -36.65 -3.73 9.16
CA GLY A 501 -37.95 -4.38 8.93
C GLY A 501 -37.80 -5.82 8.45
N GLU A 502 -38.84 -6.61 8.64
CA GLU A 502 -38.91 -7.99 8.16
C GLU A 502 -38.93 -8.03 6.62
N ILE A 503 -38.20 -8.99 6.07
CA ILE A 503 -38.21 -9.39 4.66
C ILE A 503 -38.81 -10.78 4.62
N HIS A 504 -39.90 -10.97 3.88
CA HIS A 504 -40.56 -12.26 3.81
C HIS A 504 -39.94 -13.18 2.76
N ALA A 505 -40.09 -14.49 2.94
CA ALA A 505 -39.68 -15.46 1.93
C ALA A 505 -40.46 -15.21 0.61
N GLY A 506 -39.77 -15.25 -0.52
CA GLY A 506 -40.29 -14.93 -1.85
C GLY A 506 -40.12 -13.46 -2.25
N GLU A 507 -39.65 -12.57 -1.37
CA GLU A 507 -39.37 -11.19 -1.73
C GLU A 507 -38.02 -11.04 -2.45
N THR A 508 -37.99 -10.20 -3.49
CA THR A 508 -36.74 -9.82 -4.16
C THR A 508 -36.05 -8.70 -3.38
N VAL A 509 -34.85 -8.99 -2.91
CA VAL A 509 -34.00 -8.05 -2.20
C VAL A 509 -32.89 -7.55 -3.11
N ARG A 510 -32.40 -6.35 -2.80
CA ARG A 510 -31.13 -5.86 -3.33
C ARG A 510 -30.07 -6.05 -2.28
N TYR A 511 -28.89 -6.54 -2.63
CA TYR A 511 -27.81 -6.74 -1.67
C TYR A 511 -26.51 -6.14 -2.19
N HIS A 512 -25.69 -5.60 -1.27
CA HIS A 512 -24.39 -5.07 -1.62
C HIS A 512 -23.41 -6.22 -1.86
N LEU A 513 -22.84 -6.30 -3.07
CA LEU A 513 -21.99 -7.44 -3.48
C LEU A 513 -20.76 -7.62 -2.57
N ARG A 514 -20.18 -6.50 -2.10
CA ARG A 514 -19.08 -6.50 -1.11
C ARG A 514 -19.48 -6.86 0.33
N LEU A 515 -20.54 -6.25 0.87
CA LEU A 515 -20.83 -6.29 2.30
C LEU A 515 -21.78 -7.44 2.68
N GLY A 516 -22.50 -7.98 1.71
CA GLY A 516 -23.60 -8.91 1.95
C GLY A 516 -24.85 -8.27 2.56
N SER A 517 -24.80 -6.98 2.90
CA SER A 517 -25.96 -6.24 3.43
C SER A 517 -27.12 -6.29 2.45
N THR A 518 -28.27 -6.65 2.97
CA THR A 518 -29.53 -6.91 2.27
C THR A 518 -30.53 -5.79 2.52
N TYR A 519 -31.14 -5.31 1.45
CA TYR A 519 -32.07 -4.20 1.45
C TYR A 519 -33.41 -4.66 0.86
N CYS A 520 -34.49 -4.45 1.61
CA CYS A 520 -35.86 -4.72 1.17
C CYS A 520 -36.25 -3.87 -0.05
N PRO A 521 -37.34 -4.22 -0.78
CA PRO A 521 -37.81 -3.46 -1.92
C PRO A 521 -37.95 -1.96 -1.65
N GLY A 522 -38.54 -1.57 -0.52
CA GLY A 522 -38.67 -0.14 -0.16
C GLY A 522 -37.34 0.60 0.01
N CYS A 523 -36.31 -0.06 0.55
CA CYS A 523 -34.96 0.53 0.64
C CYS A 523 -34.20 0.47 -0.69
N ALA A 524 -34.57 -0.45 -1.58
CA ALA A 524 -33.97 -0.59 -2.91
C ALA A 524 -34.57 0.41 -3.93
N ASP A 525 -35.88 0.64 -3.87
CA ASP A 525 -36.68 1.39 -4.85
C ASP A 525 -36.68 2.91 -4.68
N ALA A 526 -36.12 3.44 -3.57
CA ALA A 526 -35.82 4.87 -3.42
C ALA A 526 -34.89 5.43 -4.53
N THR A 527 -34.41 4.55 -5.42
CA THR A 527 -33.54 4.85 -6.55
C THR A 527 -34.27 4.88 -7.91
N ALA A 528 -35.50 4.39 -8.02
CA ALA A 528 -36.23 4.29 -9.30
C ALA A 528 -37.16 5.48 -9.57
N SER A 529 -37.59 6.23 -8.55
CA SER A 529 -38.56 7.33 -8.69
C SER A 529 -37.97 8.66 -9.18
N ALA A 530 -36.65 8.77 -9.36
CA ALA A 530 -36.00 10.02 -9.82
C ALA A 530 -35.70 10.07 -11.34
N GLY A 531 -35.95 8.99 -12.09
CA GLY A 531 -35.61 8.90 -13.52
C GLY A 531 -36.80 8.89 -14.50
N ALA A 532 -38.04 9.08 -14.03
CA ALA A 532 -39.26 8.95 -14.84
C ALA A 532 -40.18 10.19 -14.82
N ALA A 533 -39.66 11.36 -14.48
CA ALA A 533 -40.34 12.64 -14.68
C ALA A 533 -39.30 13.74 -14.98
N GLY A 534 -39.10 13.99 -16.27
CA GLY A 534 -38.17 14.99 -16.80
C GLY A 534 -37.91 14.76 -18.27
#